data_AF-A0A1H8USK2-F1
#
_entry.id   AF-A0A1H8USK2-F1
#
_cell.length_a   1.000
_cell.length_b   1.000
_cell.length_c   1.000
_cell.angle_alpha   90.00
_cell.angle_beta   90.00
_cell.angle_gamma   90.00
#
_symmetry.space_group_name_H-M   'P 1'
#
loop_
_entity.id
_entity.type
_entity.pdbx_description
1 polymer ?
#
loop_
_entity_poly.entity_id
_entity_poly.type
_entity_poly.pdbx_seq_one_letter_code
_entity_poly.pdbx_strand_id
1 'polypeptide(L)'
;MQSDGYMGTMRNSRTPLSASAEEALDLLRPEIEATSAGLSQSAAESLLESEEFTGDDAAAVLTELLQKGYLYEVDGLLRLP
;
A
#
# COMPACT_ATOMS: atom_id res chain seq x y z
N MET A 1 6.65 -38.85 -0.64
CA MET A 1 5.67 -37.86 -1.10
C MET A 1 5.39 -36.97 0.11
N GLN A 2 5.98 -35.79 0.31
CA GLN A 2 6.43 -34.77 -0.67
C GLN A 2 5.29 -34.48 -1.67
N SER A 3 4.65 -33.30 -1.69
CA SER A 3 4.87 -32.06 -0.91
C SER A 3 3.50 -31.37 -0.65
N ASP A 4 3.34 -30.19 -0.02
CA ASP A 4 4.28 -29.12 0.38
C ASP A 4 3.83 -28.47 1.72
N GLY A 5 4.24 -27.30 2.25
CA GLY A 5 4.78 -26.04 1.70
C GLY A 5 3.93 -24.80 2.05
N TYR A 6 2.91 -24.92 2.92
CA TYR A 6 2.07 -23.78 3.35
C TYR A 6 2.76 -22.87 4.38
N MET A 7 3.77 -22.11 3.93
CA MET A 7 3.91 -20.73 4.41
C MET A 7 2.99 -19.86 3.57
N GLY A 8 1.80 -19.58 4.11
CA GLY A 8 0.84 -18.63 3.56
C GLY A 8 0.40 -17.71 4.70
N THR A 9 0.88 -16.47 4.64
CA THR A 9 0.75 -15.39 5.64
C THR A 9 -0.60 -15.35 6.37
N MET A 10 -0.55 -14.96 7.66
CA MET A 10 -1.73 -14.59 8.42
C MET A 10 -2.57 -13.58 7.62
N ARG A 11 -3.70 -14.03 7.07
CA ARG A 11 -4.73 -13.14 6.53
C ARG A 11 -5.27 -12.31 7.68
N ASN A 12 -4.65 -11.15 7.87
CA ASN A 12 -5.19 -10.10 8.72
C ASN A 12 -6.62 -9.85 8.26
N SER A 13 -7.57 -9.86 9.20
CA SER A 13 -8.99 -9.58 8.95
C SER A 13 -9.26 -8.09 8.67
N ARG A 14 -8.37 -7.46 7.90
CA ARG A 14 -8.52 -6.11 7.34
C ARG A 14 -9.43 -6.20 6.11
N THR A 15 -10.15 -5.13 5.85
CA THR A 15 -11.16 -5.05 4.78
C THR A 15 -10.56 -5.43 3.42
N PRO A 16 -11.17 -6.32 2.63
CA PRO A 16 -10.58 -6.76 1.35
C PRO A 16 -10.26 -5.56 0.46
N LEU A 17 -9.02 -5.48 0.00
CA LEU A 17 -8.53 -4.49 -0.95
C LEU A 17 -8.88 -4.91 -2.38
N SER A 18 -8.86 -3.95 -3.30
CA SER A 18 -8.73 -4.24 -4.73
C SER A 18 -7.33 -4.76 -5.03
N ALA A 19 -7.17 -5.55 -6.11
CA ALA A 19 -5.85 -6.03 -6.53
C ALA A 19 -4.87 -4.86 -6.74
N SER A 20 -5.30 -3.80 -7.42
CA SER A 20 -4.55 -2.55 -7.58
C SER A 20 -4.08 -1.97 -6.23
N ALA A 21 -4.92 -1.98 -5.20
CA ALA A 21 -4.54 -1.46 -3.89
C ALA A 21 -3.66 -2.41 -3.06
N GLU A 22 -3.72 -3.74 -3.27
CA GLU A 22 -2.75 -4.67 -2.69
C GLU A 22 -1.35 -4.47 -3.30
N GLU A 23 -1.26 -4.40 -4.63
CA GLU A 23 0.00 -4.13 -5.35
C GLU A 23 0.57 -2.75 -4.96
N ALA A 24 -0.27 -1.70 -4.97
CA ALA A 24 0.12 -0.36 -4.55
C ALA A 24 0.63 -0.31 -3.10
N LEU A 25 0.01 -1.07 -2.18
CA LEU A 25 0.47 -1.13 -0.81
C LEU A 25 1.83 -1.83 -0.70
N ASP A 26 2.07 -2.93 -1.44
CA ASP A 26 3.34 -3.65 -1.39
C ASP A 26 4.49 -2.80 -1.96
N LEU A 27 4.21 -1.93 -2.93
CA LEU A 27 5.15 -0.95 -3.50
C LEU A 27 5.45 0.23 -2.55
N LEU A 28 4.41 0.82 -1.96
CA LEU A 28 4.55 1.99 -1.07
C LEU A 28 5.17 1.62 0.28
N ARG A 29 4.93 0.38 0.74
CA ARG A 29 5.37 -0.09 2.04
C ARG A 29 6.88 -0.01 2.28
N PRO A 30 7.78 -0.55 1.43
CA PRO A 30 9.23 -0.43 1.64
C PRO A 30 9.71 1.02 1.66
N GLU A 31 9.10 1.91 0.88
CA GLU A 31 9.47 3.33 0.82
C GLU A 31 8.99 4.12 2.06
N ILE A 32 7.82 3.77 2.60
CA ILE A 32 7.34 4.25 3.90
C ILE A 32 8.18 3.68 5.05
N GLU A 33 8.58 2.40 5.02
CA GLU A 33 9.45 1.80 6.04
C GLU A 33 10.88 2.36 5.97
N ALA A 34 11.39 2.69 4.77
CA ALA A 34 12.67 3.37 4.57
C ALA A 34 12.64 4.82 5.09
N THR A 35 11.48 5.49 4.99
CA THR A 35 11.30 6.88 5.43
C THR A 35 10.70 6.92 6.84
N SER A 36 11.54 7.06 7.88
CA SER A 36 11.08 7.07 9.30
C SER A 36 10.02 8.14 9.65
N ALA A 37 9.76 9.10 8.76
CA ALA A 37 8.72 10.11 8.88
C ALA A 37 7.40 9.79 8.14
N GLY A 38 7.35 8.76 7.30
CA GLY A 38 6.27 8.53 6.32
C GLY A 38 6.55 9.17 4.96
N LEU A 39 5.77 8.78 3.95
CA LEU A 39 5.90 9.21 2.56
C LEU A 39 4.81 10.25 2.24
N SER A 40 5.13 11.38 1.57
CA SER A 40 4.10 12.35 1.21
C SER A 40 3.14 11.81 0.14
N GLN A 41 1.88 12.26 0.14
CA GLN A 41 0.89 11.79 -0.83
C GLN A 41 1.39 11.92 -2.28
N SER A 42 1.94 13.08 -2.66
CA SER A 42 2.46 13.28 -4.03
C SER A 42 3.68 12.42 -4.37
N ALA A 43 4.50 12.02 -3.38
CA ALA A 43 5.58 11.08 -3.63
C ALA A 43 5.04 9.65 -3.81
N ALA A 44 4.00 9.27 -3.08
CA ALA A 44 3.29 8.02 -3.26
C ALA A 44 2.57 7.95 -4.62
N GLU A 45 1.89 9.03 -5.02
CA GLU A 45 1.26 9.16 -6.34
C GLU A 45 2.30 8.98 -7.46
N SER A 46 3.40 9.72 -7.44
CA SER A 46 4.46 9.59 -8.46
C SER A 46 5.19 8.23 -8.47
N LEU A 47 5.20 7.51 -7.35
CA LEU A 47 5.76 6.16 -7.28
C LEU A 47 4.83 5.12 -7.93
N LEU A 48 3.53 5.23 -7.67
CA LEU A 48 2.52 4.42 -8.34
C LEU A 48 2.46 4.74 -9.85
N GLU A 49 2.52 6.02 -10.23
CA GLU A 49 2.58 6.44 -11.65
C GLU A 49 3.81 5.87 -12.40
N SER A 50 4.86 5.48 -11.69
CA SER A 50 6.04 4.82 -12.28
C SER A 50 5.86 3.32 -12.50
N GLU A 51 4.92 2.67 -11.79
CA GLU A 51 4.62 1.23 -11.82
C GLU A 51 3.30 0.94 -12.58
N GLU A 52 3.11 1.61 -13.72
CA GLU A 52 1.94 1.50 -14.62
C GLU A 52 0.57 1.94 -14.06
N PHE A 53 0.46 2.46 -12.84
CA PHE A 53 -0.78 3.09 -12.39
C PHE A 53 -1.02 4.41 -13.13
N THR A 54 -2.26 4.68 -13.53
CA THR A 54 -2.62 6.02 -14.00
C THR A 54 -2.85 6.95 -12.81
N GLY A 55 -2.61 8.26 -12.92
CA GLY A 55 -2.75 9.19 -11.79
C GLY A 55 -4.12 9.16 -11.10
N ASP A 56 -5.22 8.99 -11.86
CA ASP A 56 -6.57 8.76 -11.30
C ASP A 56 -6.67 7.44 -10.50
N ASP A 57 -6.02 6.36 -10.96
CA ASP A 57 -5.99 5.07 -10.26
C ASP A 57 -5.10 5.14 -9.00
N ALA A 58 -3.94 5.81 -9.09
CA ALA A 58 -3.04 6.06 -7.97
C ALA A 58 -3.73 6.82 -6.82
N ALA A 59 -4.45 7.91 -7.13
CA ALA A 59 -5.24 8.65 -6.16
C ALA A 59 -6.40 7.80 -5.59
N ALA A 60 -7.03 6.95 -6.41
CA ALA A 60 -8.09 6.06 -5.97
C ALA A 60 -7.60 4.94 -5.03
N VAL A 61 -6.48 4.28 -5.32
CA VAL A 61 -5.92 3.23 -4.45
C VAL A 61 -5.37 3.81 -3.15
N LEU A 62 -4.75 4.99 -3.17
CA LEU A 62 -4.34 5.70 -1.95
C LEU A 62 -5.54 6.05 -1.06
N THR A 63 -6.60 6.57 -1.68
CA THR A 63 -7.88 6.84 -1.00
C THR A 63 -8.48 5.56 -0.42
N GLU A 64 -8.42 4.43 -1.15
CA GLU A 64 -8.89 3.13 -0.68
C GLU A 64 -8.08 2.64 0.53
N LEU A 65 -6.75 2.73 0.49
CA LEU A 65 -5.84 2.32 1.55
C LEU A 65 -6.02 3.14 2.84
N LEU A 66 -6.21 4.46 2.70
CA LEU A 66 -6.53 5.35 3.80
C LEU A 66 -7.90 5.01 4.43
N GLN A 67 -8.96 4.88 3.62
CA GLN A 67 -10.30 4.57 4.11
C GLN A 67 -10.40 3.21 4.81
N LYS A 68 -9.65 2.21 4.34
CA LYS A 68 -9.60 0.87 4.97
C LYS A 68 -8.60 0.78 6.13
N GLY A 69 -7.84 1.83 6.43
CA GLY A 69 -6.87 1.86 7.54
C GLY A 69 -5.62 1.01 7.30
N TYR A 70 -5.24 0.78 6.04
CA TYR A 70 -3.93 0.19 5.68
C TYR A 70 -2.83 1.25 5.60
N LEU A 71 -3.22 2.50 5.34
CA LEU A 71 -2.41 3.69 5.51
C LEU A 71 -3.15 4.67 6.44
N TYR A 72 -2.40 5.57 7.07
CA TYR A 72 -2.95 6.75 7.73
C TYR A 72 -2.08 7.97 7.43
N GLU A 73 -2.69 9.15 7.35
CA GLU A 73 -1.97 10.41 7.15
C GLU A 73 -1.67 11.07 8.50
N VAL A 74 -0.43 11.54 8.67
CA VAL A 74 -0.01 12.42 9.76
C VAL A 74 0.76 13.59 9.17
N ASP A 75 0.28 14.81 9.37
CA ASP A 75 0.96 16.03 8.90
C ASP A 75 1.20 16.05 7.37
N GLY A 76 0.28 15.45 6.59
CA GLY A 76 0.43 15.27 5.14
C GLY A 76 1.35 14.13 4.70
N LEU A 77 1.81 13.28 5.63
CA LEU A 77 2.67 12.12 5.37
C LEU A 77 1.91 10.80 5.65
N LEU A 78 1.86 9.94 4.64
CA LEU A 78 1.32 8.58 4.69
C LEU A 78 2.24 7.67 5.51
N ARG A 79 1.63 6.90 6.41
CA ARG A 79 2.30 5.95 7.31
C ARG A 79 1.52 4.64 7.42
N LEU A 80 2.22 3.59 7.83
CA LEU A 80 1.70 2.23 8.03
C LEU A 80 1.24 2.03 9.49
N PRO A 81 0.08 1.37 9.74
CA PRO A 81 -0.54 1.11 11.06
C PRO A 81 0.27 0.19 11.99
#